data_AF-A0A3N1K554-F1
#
_entry.id   AF-A0A3N1K554-F1
#
_cell.length_a   1.000
_cell.length_b   1.000
_cell.length_c   1.000
_cell.angle_alpha   90.00
_cell.angle_beta   90.00
_cell.angle_gamma   90.00
#
_symmetry.space_group_name_H-M   'P 1'
#
loop_
_entity.id
_entity.type
_entity.pdbx_description
1 polymer ?
#
loop_
_entity_poly.entity_id
_entity_poly.type
_entity_poly.pdbx_seq_one_letter_code
_entity_poly.pdbx_strand_id
1 'polypeptide(L)'
;MIDAGVPSGVSAPLSCSPPKSSSLSTTVTEVEGSDVTRHPAPPEAPSRAAELRAIRAEDRAARIATAEEWLSGLEADGEFTGAIPATALFELAEDDLGDEIAGRTTFYAIADRILGPRVRIRGVRTYRIGPQ
;
A
#
# COMPACT_ATOMS: atom_id res chain seq x y z
N MET A 1 -32.47 -14.78 44.99
CA MET A 1 -33.39 -14.22 43.98
C MET A 1 -32.58 -13.22 43.17
N ILE A 2 -32.07 -13.64 42.00
CA ILE A 2 -32.39 -13.13 40.63
C ILE A 2 -32.19 -11.62 40.46
N ASP A 3 -31.56 -11.08 39.44
CA ASP A 3 -30.72 -11.53 38.31
C ASP A 3 -30.25 -10.23 37.64
N ALA A 4 -29.21 -10.29 36.82
CA ALA A 4 -28.84 -9.19 35.93
C ALA A 4 -29.87 -9.06 34.80
N GLY A 5 -30.17 -7.82 34.36
CA GLY A 5 -31.07 -7.63 33.20
C GLY A 5 -31.27 -6.16 32.81
N VAL A 6 -30.54 -5.73 31.79
CA VAL A 6 -30.71 -4.48 31.01
C VAL A 6 -31.97 -4.57 30.14
N PRO A 7 -32.67 -3.44 29.86
CA PRO A 7 -32.72 -2.95 28.47
C PRO A 7 -32.62 -1.41 28.37
N SER A 8 -31.73 -0.91 27.50
CA SER A 8 -32.06 -0.33 26.18
C SER A 8 -32.49 1.14 26.24
N GLY A 9 -31.71 2.01 25.60
CA GLY A 9 -32.07 3.43 25.52
C GLY A 9 -31.11 4.25 24.66
N VAL A 10 -31.08 3.94 23.37
CA VAL A 10 -30.64 4.73 22.21
C VAL A 10 -30.14 6.17 22.49
N SER A 11 -28.91 6.41 22.06
CA SER A 11 -28.25 7.70 21.94
C SER A 11 -29.05 8.71 21.12
N ALA A 12 -29.07 9.96 21.58
CA ALA A 12 -29.58 11.11 20.85
C ALA A 12 -28.93 11.25 19.46
N PRO A 13 -29.64 11.91 18.54
CA PRO A 13 -28.97 13.03 17.90
C PRO A 13 -29.78 14.31 17.94
N LEU A 14 -29.06 15.36 18.35
CA LEU A 14 -29.30 16.74 18.01
C LEU A 14 -29.36 16.87 16.48
N SER A 15 -30.33 17.61 15.93
CA SER A 15 -30.02 18.87 15.22
C SER A 15 -31.26 19.52 14.60
N CYS A 16 -31.47 20.76 15.01
CA CYS A 16 -31.89 21.98 14.31
C CYS A 16 -32.82 21.91 13.07
N SER A 17 -33.91 22.67 13.23
CA SER A 17 -34.93 23.11 12.26
C SER A 17 -34.39 23.80 10.99
N PRO A 18 -35.20 23.85 9.91
CA PRO A 18 -34.80 24.42 8.63
C PRO A 18 -35.04 25.94 8.57
N PRO A 19 -34.24 26.72 7.84
CA PRO A 19 -34.70 27.99 7.32
C PRO A 19 -35.34 27.80 5.93
N LYS A 20 -36.48 28.46 5.76
CA LYS A 20 -37.31 28.53 4.56
C LYS A 20 -37.34 30.00 4.10
N SER A 21 -36.84 30.28 2.89
CA SER A 21 -37.11 31.45 2.02
C SER A 21 -36.00 31.54 0.97
N SER A 22 -36.14 32.02 -0.26
CA SER A 22 -37.27 32.34 -1.15
C SER A 22 -36.66 32.56 -2.55
N SER A 23 -37.44 32.26 -3.57
CA SER A 23 -37.50 32.84 -4.92
C SER A 23 -36.23 33.39 -5.60
N LEU A 24 -35.85 32.75 -6.71
CA LEU A 24 -35.35 33.48 -7.88
C LEU A 24 -36.19 33.06 -9.10
N SER A 25 -37.09 33.96 -9.50
CA SER A 25 -37.82 33.90 -10.76
C SER A 25 -36.82 33.93 -11.92
N THR A 26 -36.71 32.83 -12.67
CA THR A 26 -35.94 32.82 -13.91
C THR A 26 -36.85 33.27 -15.04
N THR A 27 -36.79 34.57 -15.32
CA THR A 27 -37.35 35.17 -16.54
C THR A 27 -36.62 34.57 -17.74
N VAL A 28 -37.36 33.90 -18.62
CA VAL A 28 -36.84 33.46 -19.92
C VAL A 28 -36.72 34.70 -20.79
N THR A 29 -35.48 35.11 -21.07
CA THR A 29 -35.17 35.92 -22.23
C THR A 29 -34.21 35.12 -23.08
N GLU A 30 -34.73 34.61 -24.20
CA GLU A 30 -33.92 34.19 -25.33
C GLU A 30 -33.01 35.36 -25.72
N VAL A 31 -31.70 35.15 -25.68
CA VAL A 31 -30.79 35.92 -26.51
C VAL A 31 -29.68 35.00 -27.03
N GLU A 32 -29.61 35.06 -28.34
CA GLU A 32 -28.71 34.45 -29.31
C GLU A 32 -27.22 34.64 -28.95
N GLY A 33 -26.43 33.57 -29.17
CA GLY A 33 -24.97 33.63 -29.26
C GLY A 33 -24.18 33.31 -27.98
N SER A 34 -23.76 32.05 -27.82
CA SER A 34 -22.61 31.72 -26.97
C SER A 34 -21.88 30.49 -27.48
N ASP A 35 -20.86 30.75 -28.31
CA ASP A 35 -19.63 29.97 -28.31
C ASP A 35 -18.98 30.16 -26.94
N VAL A 36 -18.81 29.07 -26.16
CA VAL A 36 -17.74 28.86 -25.17
C VAL A 36 -17.95 27.52 -24.46
N THR A 37 -17.11 26.58 -24.90
CA THR A 37 -16.30 25.69 -24.06
C THR A 37 -17.04 24.76 -23.11
N ARG A 38 -17.11 23.48 -23.50
CA ARG A 38 -17.25 22.37 -22.56
C ARG A 38 -16.10 22.45 -21.56
N HIS A 39 -16.35 23.04 -20.40
CA HIS A 39 -15.42 22.92 -19.28
C HIS A 39 -15.29 21.43 -18.94
N PRO A 40 -14.07 20.86 -18.94
CA PRO A 40 -13.89 19.51 -18.41
C PRO A 40 -14.34 19.53 -16.95
N ALA A 41 -15.14 18.54 -16.56
CA ALA A 41 -15.52 18.37 -15.16
C ALA A 41 -14.25 18.36 -14.30
N PRO A 42 -14.23 19.05 -13.14
CA PRO A 42 -13.09 18.98 -12.24
C PRO A 42 -12.84 17.51 -11.89
N PRO A 43 -11.57 17.07 -11.82
CA PRO A 43 -11.27 15.68 -11.48
C PRO A 43 -11.93 15.35 -10.14
N GLU A 44 -12.78 14.31 -10.14
CA GLU A 44 -13.40 13.82 -8.90
C GLU A 44 -12.29 13.51 -7.90
N ALA A 45 -12.40 14.09 -6.70
CA ALA A 45 -11.45 13.81 -5.63
C ALA A 45 -11.42 12.29 -5.38
N PRO A 46 -10.24 11.67 -5.26
CA PRO A 46 -10.15 10.23 -5.08
C PRO A 46 -10.92 9.84 -3.82
N SER A 47 -11.70 8.75 -3.92
CA SER A 47 -12.37 8.21 -2.72
C SER A 47 -11.33 7.92 -1.63
N ARG A 48 -11.70 8.08 -0.36
CA ARG A 48 -10.85 7.69 0.79
C ARG A 48 -10.30 6.25 0.67
N ALA A 49 -11.06 5.36 0.05
CA ALA A 49 -10.61 3.99 -0.22
C ALA A 49 -9.50 3.93 -1.29
N ALA A 50 -9.54 4.79 -2.31
CA ALA A 50 -8.47 4.92 -3.30
C ALA A 50 -7.20 5.52 -2.68
N GLU A 51 -7.33 6.55 -1.84
CA GLU A 51 -6.20 7.14 -1.11
C GLU A 51 -5.49 6.11 -0.23
N LEU A 52 -6.22 5.33 0.56
CA LEU A 52 -5.65 4.28 1.41
C LEU A 52 -4.96 3.17 0.60
N ARG A 53 -5.47 2.84 -0.61
CA ARG A 53 -4.79 1.88 -1.49
C ARG A 53 -3.48 2.45 -2.03
N ALA A 54 -3.46 3.73 -2.39
CA ALA A 54 -2.24 4.40 -2.86
C ALA A 54 -1.16 4.41 -1.76
N ILE A 55 -1.50 4.84 -0.54
CA ILE A 55 -0.56 4.85 0.60
C ILE A 55 0.01 3.46 0.88
N ARG A 56 -0.82 2.41 0.85
CA ARG A 56 -0.36 1.02 1.04
C ARG A 56 0.53 0.54 -0.11
N ALA A 57 0.26 0.99 -1.34
CA ALA A 57 1.07 0.65 -2.49
C ALA A 57 2.44 1.33 -2.41
N GLU A 58 2.47 2.59 -1.97
CA GLU A 58 3.70 3.36 -1.72
C GLU A 58 4.55 2.73 -0.61
N ASP A 59 3.95 2.41 0.54
CA ASP A 59 4.65 1.71 1.63
C ASP A 59 5.21 0.36 1.15
N ARG A 60 4.42 -0.42 0.42
CA ARG A 60 4.89 -1.68 -0.16
C ARG A 60 6.04 -1.46 -1.15
N ALA A 61 5.99 -0.41 -1.96
CA ALA A 61 7.05 -0.11 -2.93
C ALA A 61 8.35 0.30 -2.22
N ALA A 62 8.27 1.09 -1.14
CA ALA A 62 9.42 1.46 -0.33
C ALA A 62 10.12 0.23 0.26
N ARG A 63 9.36 -0.68 0.89
CA ARG A 63 9.92 -1.93 1.45
C ARG A 63 10.56 -2.84 0.40
N ILE A 64 10.03 -2.83 -0.82
CA ILE A 64 10.62 -3.54 -1.95
C ILE A 64 11.96 -2.91 -2.32
N ALA A 65 12.01 -1.58 -2.44
CA ALA A 65 13.24 -0.85 -2.75
C ALA A 65 14.33 -1.10 -1.69
N THR A 66 13.98 -1.07 -0.39
CA THR A 66 14.91 -1.39 0.70
C THR A 66 15.50 -2.79 0.56
N ALA A 67 14.65 -3.81 0.30
CA ALA A 67 15.13 -5.17 0.10
C ALA A 67 16.00 -5.32 -1.16
N GLU A 68 15.67 -4.60 -2.24
CA GLU A 68 16.47 -4.57 -3.47
C GLU A 68 17.86 -3.98 -3.25
N GLU A 69 17.94 -2.86 -2.52
CA GLU A 69 19.20 -2.22 -2.16
C GLU A 69 20.07 -3.13 -1.29
N TRP A 70 19.50 -3.70 -0.24
CA TRP A 70 20.21 -4.62 0.66
C TRP A 70 20.75 -5.85 -0.06
N LEU A 71 19.94 -6.49 -0.91
CA LEU A 71 20.36 -7.65 -1.71
C LEU A 71 21.45 -7.31 -2.72
N SER A 72 21.43 -6.09 -3.28
CA SER A 72 22.46 -5.62 -4.20
C SER A 72 23.78 -5.32 -3.48
N GLY A 73 23.71 -4.80 -2.24
CA GLY A 73 24.87 -4.58 -1.38
C GLY A 73 25.61 -5.87 -1.04
N LEU A 74 24.87 -6.96 -0.78
CA LEU A 74 25.46 -8.28 -0.51
C LEU A 74 26.40 -8.78 -1.61
N GLU A 75 26.09 -8.52 -2.88
CA GLU A 75 26.98 -8.89 -4.00
C GLU A 75 28.22 -8.00 -4.08
N ALA A 76 28.08 -6.72 -3.72
CA ALA A 76 29.16 -5.72 -3.82
C ALA A 76 30.21 -5.86 -2.71
N ASP A 77 29.79 -6.20 -1.50
CA ASP A 77 30.67 -6.24 -0.33
C ASP A 77 31.54 -7.50 -0.29
N GLY A 78 31.14 -8.56 -1.01
CA GLY A 78 31.89 -9.82 -1.10
C GLY A 78 31.99 -10.61 0.22
N GLU A 79 31.35 -10.12 1.28
CA GLU A 79 31.31 -10.77 2.60
C GLU A 79 30.49 -12.07 2.57
N PHE A 80 29.40 -12.07 1.78
CA PHE A 80 28.53 -13.21 1.61
C PHE A 80 28.83 -13.91 0.28
N THR A 81 29.76 -14.87 0.30
CA THR A 81 30.06 -15.68 -0.87
C THR A 81 29.71 -17.16 -0.67
N GLY A 82 29.24 -17.79 -1.74
CA GLY A 82 28.92 -19.21 -1.77
C GLY A 82 27.43 -19.53 -1.66
N ALA A 83 27.14 -20.73 -1.16
CA ALA A 83 25.81 -21.31 -1.16
C ALA A 83 25.09 -21.01 0.17
N ILE A 84 24.17 -20.03 0.15
CA ILE A 84 23.46 -19.56 1.35
C ILE A 84 22.01 -20.08 1.35
N PRO A 85 21.56 -20.80 2.39
CA PRO A 85 20.16 -21.23 2.51
C PRO A 85 19.21 -20.03 2.42
N ALA A 86 18.13 -20.16 1.65
CA ALA A 86 17.16 -19.08 1.49
C ALA A 86 16.50 -18.67 2.82
N THR A 87 16.39 -19.59 3.78
CA THR A 87 15.91 -19.27 5.13
C THR A 87 16.89 -18.41 5.89
N ALA A 88 18.18 -18.78 5.89
CA ALA A 88 19.24 -18.02 6.55
C ALA A 88 19.40 -16.61 5.96
N LEU A 89 19.30 -16.49 4.62
CA LEU A 89 19.33 -15.18 3.97
C LEU A 89 18.16 -14.28 4.39
N PHE A 90 16.97 -14.86 4.58
CA PHE A 90 15.81 -14.12 5.04
C PHE A 90 15.92 -13.74 6.52
N GLU A 91 16.42 -14.64 7.37
CA GLU A 91 16.67 -14.35 8.78
C GLU A 91 17.67 -13.19 8.93
N LEU A 92 18.74 -13.19 8.13
CA LEU A 92 19.69 -12.07 8.10
C LEU A 92 19.01 -10.76 7.66
N ALA A 93 18.16 -10.82 6.63
CA ALA A 93 17.41 -9.64 6.20
C ALA A 93 16.40 -9.16 7.25
N GLU A 94 15.79 -10.05 8.04
CA GLU A 94 14.94 -9.69 9.17
C GLU A 94 15.73 -9.03 10.30
N ASP A 95 16.96 -9.49 10.56
CA ASP A 95 17.85 -8.90 11.57
C ASP A 95 18.31 -7.49 11.15
N ASP A 96 18.61 -7.28 9.87
CA ASP A 96 19.11 -5.99 9.35
C ASP A 96 18.00 -4.98 9.05
N LEU A 97 16.87 -5.43 8.48
CA LEU A 97 15.80 -4.55 7.99
C LEU A 97 14.59 -4.48 8.93
N GLY A 98 14.42 -5.45 9.84
CA GLY A 98 13.28 -5.51 10.75
C GLY A 98 11.92 -5.40 10.05
N ASP A 99 11.11 -4.44 10.48
CA ASP A 99 9.74 -4.21 9.94
C ASP A 99 9.72 -3.61 8.52
N GLU A 100 10.88 -3.16 8.01
CA GLU A 100 11.01 -2.58 6.67
C GLU A 100 11.01 -3.65 5.57
N ILE A 101 11.08 -4.93 5.92
CA ILE A 101 11.00 -6.01 4.95
C ILE A 101 9.59 -6.14 4.36
N ALA A 102 9.49 -6.33 3.05
CA ALA A 102 8.21 -6.51 2.34
C ALA A 102 7.52 -7.87 2.61
N GLY A 103 7.95 -8.58 3.65
CA GLY A 103 7.54 -9.94 4.02
C GLY A 103 8.25 -11.04 3.21
N ARG A 104 8.25 -12.25 3.76
CA ARG A 104 9.01 -13.42 3.26
C ARG A 104 8.78 -13.74 1.79
N THR A 105 7.53 -13.76 1.34
CA THR A 105 7.19 -14.09 -0.05
C THR A 105 7.72 -13.05 -1.02
N THR A 106 7.54 -11.77 -0.71
CA THR A 106 8.02 -10.66 -1.54
C THR A 106 9.53 -10.64 -1.57
N PHE A 107 10.18 -10.79 -0.41
CA PHE A 107 11.63 -10.88 -0.30
C PHE A 107 12.21 -11.95 -1.22
N TYR A 108 11.66 -13.17 -1.20
CA TYR A 108 12.14 -14.23 -2.08
C TYR A 108 11.92 -13.96 -3.57
N ALA A 109 10.83 -13.29 -3.93
CA ALA A 109 10.62 -12.90 -5.32
C ALA A 109 11.66 -11.86 -5.79
N ILE A 110 12.05 -10.94 -4.90
CA ILE A 110 13.11 -9.96 -5.16
C ILE A 110 14.47 -10.66 -5.25
N ALA A 111 14.78 -11.52 -4.28
CA ALA A 111 16.04 -12.25 -4.25
C ALA A 111 16.22 -13.18 -5.46
N ASP A 112 15.16 -13.87 -5.91
CA ASP A 112 15.20 -14.66 -7.16
C ASP A 112 15.50 -13.79 -8.39
N ARG A 113 15.12 -12.51 -8.36
CA ARG A 113 15.34 -11.56 -9.46
C ARG A 113 16.76 -10.97 -9.45
N ILE A 114 17.31 -10.71 -8.26
CA ILE A 114 18.63 -10.09 -8.09
C ILE A 114 19.74 -11.16 -8.11
N LEU A 115 19.66 -12.12 -7.20
CA LEU A 115 20.69 -13.16 -7.00
C LEU A 115 20.51 -14.37 -7.94
N GLY A 116 19.42 -14.37 -8.71
CA GLY A 116 19.02 -15.48 -9.56
C GLY A 116 18.21 -16.56 -8.82
N PRO A 117 17.67 -17.54 -9.57
CA PRO A 117 16.72 -18.50 -9.03
C PRO A 117 17.38 -19.44 -8.01
N ARG A 118 16.68 -19.67 -6.90
CA ARG A 118 17.08 -20.65 -5.88
C ARG A 118 17.29 -22.05 -6.49
N VAL A 119 18.41 -22.68 -6.15
CA VAL A 119 18.70 -24.07 -6.47
C VAL A 119 18.45 -24.97 -5.26
N ARG A 120 18.19 -26.27 -5.49
CA ARG A 120 18.10 -27.25 -4.41
C ARG A 120 19.46 -27.91 -4.18
N ILE A 121 20.01 -27.74 -2.98
CA ILE A 121 21.24 -28.41 -2.54
C ILE A 121 20.89 -29.26 -1.32
N ARG A 122 21.04 -30.58 -1.45
CA ARG A 122 20.70 -31.54 -0.37
C ARG A 122 19.27 -31.34 0.19
N GLY A 123 18.32 -30.97 -0.66
CA GLY A 123 16.92 -30.72 -0.29
C GLY A 123 16.61 -29.29 0.20
N VAL A 124 17.62 -28.48 0.46
CA VAL A 124 17.48 -27.08 0.92
C VAL A 124 17.46 -26.14 -0.28
N ARG A 125 16.59 -25.11 -0.26
CA ARG A 125 16.61 -24.04 -1.27
C ARG A 125 17.72 -23.05 -0.93
N THR A 126 18.57 -22.77 -1.90
CA THR A 126 19.84 -22.07 -1.66
C THR A 126 20.09 -21.05 -2.76
N TYR A 127 20.55 -19.86 -2.40
CA TYR A 127 21.09 -18.86 -3.32
C TYR A 127 22.59 -19.08 -3.49
N ARG A 128 23.12 -18.71 -4.65
CA ARG A 128 24.56 -18.62 -4.89
C ARG A 128 24.91 -17.15 -4.97
N ILE A 129 25.68 -16.67 -4.02
CA ILE A 129 26.12 -15.26 -3.96
C ILE A 129 27.62 -15.20 -4.26
N GLY A 130 28.04 -14.22 -5.04
CA GLY A 130 29.44 -14.04 -5.47
C GLY A 130 29.67 -14.34 -6.96
N PRO A 131 30.90 -14.09 -7.47
CA PRO A 131 31.22 -14.21 -8.88
C PRO A 131 31.05 -15.66 -9.38
N GLN A 132 30.38 -15.81 -10.52
CA GLN A 132 30.22 -17.09 -11.22
C GLN A 132 31.49 -17.49 -11.98
#